data_AF-A0A7J2ZBZ3-F1
#
_entry.id   AF-A0A7J2ZBZ3-F1
#
_cell.length_a   1.000
_cell.length_b   1.000
_cell.length_c   1.000
_cell.angle_alpha   90.00
_cell.angle_beta   90.00
_cell.angle_gamma   90.00
#
_symmetry.space_group_name_H-M   'P 1'
#
loop_
_entity.id
_entity.type
_entity.pdbx_description
1 polymer ?
#
loop_
_entity_poly.entity_id
_entity_poly.type
_entity_poly.pdbx_seq_one_letter_code
_entity_poly.pdbx_strand_id
1 'polypeptide(L)'
;MEASQELEKSATNYALEAVRLDKQGARGMAITMYQKAIETLLKLVQLYPDYSLNKVYIQRAIAYQERIKVLQGAVGPTELRPEEAKGVEGAKTGEEKKASYEDLIVKEKPNVKWDEVIGLDTAKKAIKEAIIYPVQRPDLFPLGWP
;
A
#
# COMPACT_ATOMS: atom_id res chain seq x y z
N MET A 1 3.41 13.91 19.23
CA MET A 1 3.15 12.53 18.74
C MET A 1 4.19 12.21 17.70
N GLU A 2 4.85 11.06 17.82
CA GLU A 2 5.89 10.64 16.89
C GLU A 2 5.26 10.12 15.60
N ALA A 3 5.79 10.49 14.43
CA ALA A 3 5.20 10.12 13.15
C ALA A 3 5.18 8.60 12.90
N SER A 4 6.12 7.85 13.48
CA SER A 4 6.17 6.39 13.49
C SER A 4 4.95 5.78 14.20
N GLN A 5 4.64 6.27 15.41
CA GLN A 5 3.51 5.78 16.22
C GLN A 5 2.16 6.00 15.55
N GLU A 6 1.99 7.14 14.86
CA GLU A 6 0.74 7.40 14.12
C GLU A 6 0.57 6.46 12.92
N LEU A 7 1.66 6.16 12.20
CA LEU A 7 1.64 5.18 11.11
C LEU A 7 1.33 3.77 11.63
N GLU A 8 1.91 3.36 12.76
CA GLU A 8 1.60 2.08 13.40
C GLU A 8 0.14 1.97 13.82
N LYS A 9 -0.40 3.03 14.42
CA LYS A 9 -1.80 3.10 14.83
C LYS A 9 -2.72 3.01 13.61
N SER A 10 -2.40 3.73 12.54
CA SER A 10 -3.15 3.69 11.29
C SER A 10 -3.13 2.29 10.65
N ALA A 11 -1.95 1.66 10.56
CA ALA A 11 -1.80 0.29 10.06
C ALA A 11 -2.62 -0.71 10.87
N THR A 12 -2.61 -0.56 12.21
CA THR A 12 -3.39 -1.40 13.12
C THR A 12 -4.90 -1.23 12.90
N ASN A 13 -5.36 0.01 12.76
CA ASN A 13 -6.78 0.30 12.50
C ASN A 13 -7.25 -0.29 11.17
N TYR A 14 -6.45 -0.15 10.09
CA TYR A 14 -6.78 -0.76 8.80
C TYR A 14 -6.82 -2.29 8.89
N ALA A 15 -5.87 -2.91 9.59
CA ALA A 15 -5.85 -4.35 9.77
C ALA A 15 -7.07 -4.86 10.57
N LEU A 16 -7.45 -4.17 11.64
CA LEU A 16 -8.63 -4.53 12.44
C LEU A 16 -9.91 -4.44 11.61
N GLU A 17 -10.07 -3.37 10.83
CA GLU A 17 -11.22 -3.18 9.97
C GLU A 17 -11.26 -4.21 8.84
N ALA A 18 -10.10 -4.54 8.26
CA ALA A 18 -9.97 -5.59 7.26
C ALA A 18 -10.47 -6.94 7.81
N VAL A 19 -10.02 -7.34 8.99
CA VAL A 19 -10.45 -8.59 9.65
C VAL A 19 -11.95 -8.56 9.97
N ARG A 20 -12.49 -7.42 10.39
CA ARG A 20 -13.92 -7.25 10.65
C ARG A 20 -14.76 -7.48 9.40
N LEU A 21 -14.38 -6.85 8.29
CA LEU A 21 -15.07 -6.95 7.00
C LEU A 21 -14.92 -8.34 6.36
N ASP A 22 -13.75 -8.95 6.53
CA ASP A 22 -13.45 -10.31 6.08
C ASP A 22 -14.38 -11.33 6.76
N LYS A 23 -14.54 -11.23 8.08
CA LYS A 23 -15.50 -12.05 8.84
C LYS A 23 -16.96 -11.83 8.42
N GLN A 24 -17.29 -10.64 7.94
CA GLN A 24 -18.63 -10.33 7.42
C GLN A 24 -18.85 -10.81 5.97
N GLY A 25 -17.82 -11.37 5.33
CA GLY A 25 -17.89 -11.80 3.93
C GLY A 25 -17.84 -10.65 2.93
N ALA A 26 -17.59 -9.41 3.37
CA ALA A 26 -17.48 -8.22 2.52
C ALA A 26 -16.12 -8.18 1.81
N ARG A 27 -15.87 -9.16 0.92
CA ARG A 27 -14.54 -9.44 0.34
C ARG A 27 -13.88 -8.22 -0.30
N GLY A 28 -14.61 -7.46 -1.12
CA GLY A 28 -14.06 -6.29 -1.80
C GLY A 28 -13.55 -5.22 -0.83
N MET A 29 -14.33 -4.91 0.21
CA MET A 29 -13.94 -3.91 1.22
C MET A 29 -12.79 -4.44 2.11
N ALA A 30 -12.82 -5.73 2.46
CA ALA A 30 -11.75 -6.37 3.22
C ALA A 30 -10.41 -6.32 2.47
N ILE A 31 -10.40 -6.61 1.17
CA ILE A 31 -9.20 -6.52 0.32
C ILE A 31 -8.63 -5.10 0.35
N THR A 32 -9.46 -4.09 0.14
CA THR A 32 -9.02 -2.68 0.18
C THR A 32 -8.40 -2.30 1.52
N MET A 33 -8.97 -2.76 2.64
CA MET A 33 -8.42 -2.47 3.96
C MET A 33 -7.13 -3.22 4.24
N TYR A 34 -6.99 -4.49 3.81
CA TYR A 34 -5.72 -5.21 3.87
C TYR A 34 -4.63 -4.52 3.04
N GLN A 35 -4.96 -4.04 1.83
CA GLN A 35 -4.02 -3.30 0.98
C GLN A 35 -3.52 -2.02 1.67
N LYS A 36 -4.41 -1.24 2.28
CA LYS A 36 -4.03 -0.04 3.05
C LYS A 36 -3.15 -0.37 4.26
N ALA A 37 -3.43 -1.47 4.96
CA ALA A 37 -2.60 -1.94 6.06
C ALA A 37 -1.19 -2.31 5.58
N ILE A 38 -1.09 -3.07 4.48
CA ILE A 38 0.20 -3.42 3.85
C ILE A 38 0.98 -2.17 3.48
N GLU A 39 0.37 -1.25 2.73
CA GLU A 39 1.03 0.00 2.29
C GLU A 39 1.60 0.79 3.48
N THR A 40 0.80 0.93 4.55
CA THR A 40 1.21 1.67 5.74
C THR A 40 2.36 0.98 6.47
N LEU A 41 2.34 -0.36 6.58
CA LEU A 41 3.42 -1.14 7.17
C LEU A 41 4.72 -1.04 6.36
N LEU A 42 4.64 -1.14 5.03
CA LEU A 42 5.80 -1.02 4.16
C LEU A 42 6.41 0.38 4.23
N LYS A 43 5.56 1.41 4.27
CA LYS A 43 5.98 2.81 4.46
C LYS A 43 6.72 2.99 5.79
N LEU A 44 6.27 2.35 6.86
CA LEU A 44 6.94 2.40 8.16
C LEU A 44 8.35 1.80 8.07
N VAL A 45 8.51 0.64 7.43
CA VAL A 45 9.82 -0.01 7.27
C VAL A 45 10.75 0.84 6.39
N GLN A 46 10.22 1.48 5.34
CA GLN A 46 11.01 2.33 4.44
C GLN A 46 11.47 3.63 5.11
N LEU A 47 10.63 4.26 5.93
CA LEU A 47 10.95 5.53 6.60
C LEU A 47 11.81 5.34 7.85
N TYR A 48 11.70 4.19 8.53
CA TYR A 48 12.38 3.89 9.78
C TYR A 48 13.11 2.54 9.70
N PRO A 49 14.20 2.41 8.91
CA PRO A 49 14.85 1.13 8.64
C PRO A 49 15.41 0.43 9.88
N ASP A 50 15.89 1.19 10.87
CA ASP A 50 16.48 0.67 12.11
C ASP A 50 15.46 0.30 13.20
N TYR A 51 14.17 0.39 12.88
CA TYR A 51 13.12 0.12 13.85
C TYR A 51 13.01 -1.38 14.16
N SER A 52 13.08 -1.74 15.44
CA SER A 52 13.22 -3.14 15.88
C SER A 52 12.06 -4.05 15.46
N LEU A 53 10.88 -3.48 15.25
CA LEU A 53 9.66 -4.20 14.87
C LEU A 53 9.52 -4.41 13.35
N ASN A 54 10.44 -3.90 12.53
CA ASN A 54 10.34 -4.00 11.06
C ASN A 54 10.17 -5.44 10.57
N LYS A 55 10.89 -6.40 11.15
CA LYS A 55 10.72 -7.83 10.81
C LYS A 55 9.28 -8.31 11.00
N VAL A 56 8.61 -7.86 12.05
CA VAL A 56 7.22 -8.21 12.36
C VAL A 56 6.27 -7.55 11.36
N TYR A 57 6.52 -6.29 10.99
CA TYR A 57 5.70 -5.59 10.00
C TYR A 57 5.77 -6.24 8.62
N ILE A 58 6.96 -6.68 8.21
CA ILE A 58 7.15 -7.44 6.97
C ILE A 58 6.36 -8.74 7.00
N GLN A 59 6.47 -9.51 8.10
CA GLN A 59 5.71 -10.76 8.26
C GLN A 59 4.20 -10.53 8.21
N ARG A 60 3.70 -9.47 8.85
CA ARG A 60 2.27 -9.10 8.77
C ARG A 60 1.84 -8.72 7.36
N ALA A 61 2.66 -7.95 6.64
CA ALA A 61 2.37 -7.57 5.26
C ALA A 61 2.26 -8.80 4.34
N ILE A 62 3.15 -9.79 4.51
CA ILE A 62 3.09 -11.07 3.79
C ILE A 62 1.79 -11.82 4.11
N ALA A 63 1.43 -11.94 5.39
CA ALA A 63 0.21 -12.63 5.81
C ALA A 63 -1.06 -11.96 5.26
N TYR A 64 -1.12 -10.63 5.25
CA TYR A 64 -2.25 -9.89 4.65
C TYR A 64 -2.30 -10.10 3.14
N GLN A 65 -1.15 -10.14 2.46
CA GLN A 65 -1.09 -10.42 1.03
C GLN A 65 -1.58 -11.84 0.70
N GLU A 66 -1.22 -12.83 1.51
CA GLU A 66 -1.75 -14.19 1.38
C GLU A 66 -3.27 -14.23 1.59
N ARG A 67 -3.79 -13.50 2.58
CA ARG A 67 -5.24 -13.41 2.81
C ARG A 67 -5.96 -12.76 1.63
N ILE A 68 -5.40 -11.71 1.04
CA ILE A 68 -5.93 -11.09 -0.18
C ILE A 68 -6.00 -12.11 -1.32
N LYS A 69 -4.95 -12.91 -1.55
CA LYS A 69 -4.95 -13.96 -2.60
C LYS A 69 -6.07 -14.98 -2.40
N VAL A 70 -6.32 -15.40 -1.15
CA VAL A 70 -7.43 -16.28 -0.81
C VAL A 70 -8.77 -15.60 -1.07
N LEU A 71 -8.95 -14.34 -0.65
CA LEU A 71 -10.18 -13.58 -0.87
C LEU A 71 -10.47 -13.30 -2.35
N GLN A 72 -9.43 -13.17 -3.18
CA GLN A 72 -9.52 -13.02 -4.63
C GLN A 72 -9.80 -14.35 -5.36
N GLY A 73 -9.83 -15.47 -4.64
CA GLY A 73 -10.11 -16.79 -5.23
C GLY A 73 -8.92 -17.42 -5.97
N ALA A 74 -7.70 -16.89 -5.79
CA ALA A 74 -6.49 -17.44 -6.41
C ALA A 74 -5.98 -18.73 -5.73
N VAL A 75 -6.48 -19.03 -4.52
CA VAL A 75 -6.27 -20.31 -3.83
C VAL A 75 -7.62 -20.72 -3.25
N GLY A 76 -8.31 -21.65 -3.93
CA GLY A 76 -9.57 -22.20 -3.47
C GLY A 76 -9.35 -23.13 -2.26
N PRO A 77 -10.04 -22.94 -1.13
CA PRO A 77 -10.16 -23.99 -0.12
C PRO A 77 -11.00 -25.12 -0.70
N THR A 78 -10.47 -26.34 -0.63
CA THR A 78 -11.23 -27.58 -0.71
C THR A 78 -12.24 -27.60 0.45
N GLU A 79 -13.40 -26.99 0.27
CA GLU A 79 -14.60 -27.30 1.05
C GLU A 79 -15.59 -28.01 0.13
N LEU A 80 -15.86 -29.26 0.51
CA LEU A 80 -16.72 -30.23 -0.13
C LEU A 80 -18.11 -29.62 -0.41
N ARG A 81 -18.38 -29.28 -1.67
CA ARG A 81 -19.73 -29.14 -2.20
C ARG A 81 -20.02 -30.39 -3.02
N PRO A 82 -20.98 -31.25 -2.64
CA PRO A 82 -21.31 -32.40 -3.47
C PRO A 82 -22.03 -31.93 -4.75
N GLU A 83 -21.57 -32.48 -5.87
CA GLU A 83 -22.27 -32.69 -7.15
C GLU A 83 -22.67 -31.44 -7.97
N GLU A 84 -21.98 -31.14 -9.08
CA GLU A 84 -22.19 -31.78 -10.41
C GLU A 84 -21.34 -31.10 -11.52
N ALA A 85 -20.74 -31.97 -12.36
CA ALA A 85 -20.39 -31.80 -13.79
C ALA A 85 -19.16 -30.99 -14.26
N LYS A 86 -18.15 -31.78 -14.70
CA LYS A 86 -17.33 -31.68 -15.92
C LYS A 86 -16.28 -30.55 -16.07
N GLY A 87 -15.07 -30.87 -15.59
CA GLY A 87 -13.89 -31.16 -16.42
C GLY A 87 -13.37 -30.12 -17.41
N VAL A 88 -12.16 -29.60 -17.13
CA VAL A 88 -11.03 -29.55 -18.08
C VAL A 88 -9.71 -29.65 -17.28
N GLU A 89 -8.90 -30.64 -17.62
CA GLU A 89 -7.52 -30.80 -17.18
C GLU A 89 -6.62 -29.67 -17.71
N GLY A 90 -5.75 -29.16 -16.85
CA GLY A 90 -4.76 -28.14 -17.21
C GLY A 90 -3.67 -28.05 -16.16
N ALA A 91 -2.89 -29.12 -16.03
CA ALA A 91 -1.67 -29.14 -15.24
C ALA A 91 -0.74 -27.99 -15.63
N LYS A 92 -0.32 -27.15 -14.66
CA LYS A 92 1.07 -26.68 -14.53
C LYS A 92 1.39 -26.43 -13.06
N THR A 93 2.18 -27.34 -12.52
CA THR A 93 3.20 -27.07 -11.51
C THR A 93 3.91 -25.75 -11.83
N GLY A 94 3.91 -24.83 -10.88
CA GLY A 94 4.54 -23.53 -11.03
C GLY A 94 4.86 -22.98 -9.65
N GLU A 95 6.05 -23.34 -9.16
CA GLU A 95 6.85 -22.69 -8.14
C GLU A 95 6.11 -21.73 -7.21
N GLU A 96 6.06 -22.09 -5.93
CA GLU A 96 5.85 -21.16 -4.81
C GLU A 96 6.91 -20.05 -4.88
N LYS A 97 6.70 -19.06 -5.74
CA LYS A 97 7.38 -17.77 -5.65
C LYS A 97 6.87 -17.15 -4.36
N LYS A 98 7.60 -17.41 -3.28
CA LYS A 98 7.56 -16.60 -2.05
C LYS A 98 7.68 -15.17 -2.54
N ALA A 99 6.55 -14.45 -2.53
CA ALA A 99 6.51 -13.04 -2.91
C ALA A 99 7.54 -12.36 -2.02
N SER A 100 8.68 -12.02 -2.61
CA SER A 100 9.78 -11.51 -1.82
C SER A 100 9.35 -10.11 -1.39
N TYR A 101 9.62 -9.76 -0.15
CA TYR A 101 9.27 -8.45 0.42
C TYR A 101 9.63 -7.27 -0.52
N GLU A 102 10.74 -7.41 -1.24
CA GLU A 102 11.21 -6.52 -2.30
C GLU A 102 10.17 -6.27 -3.42
N ASP A 103 9.34 -7.25 -3.78
CA ASP A 103 8.31 -7.15 -4.81
C ASP A 103 7.10 -6.32 -4.37
N LEU A 104 6.85 -6.21 -3.07
CA LEU A 104 5.71 -5.47 -2.50
C LEU A 104 6.00 -3.98 -2.33
N ILE A 105 7.28 -3.59 -2.36
CA ILE A 105 7.71 -2.21 -2.17
C ILE A 105 7.86 -1.57 -3.54
N VAL A 106 7.04 -0.56 -3.82
CA VAL A 106 7.35 0.37 -4.91
C VAL A 106 8.60 1.13 -4.51
N LYS A 107 9.77 0.65 -4.96
CA LYS A 107 11.09 1.09 -4.53
C LYS A 107 11.41 2.55 -4.81
N GLU A 108 10.76 3.15 -5.80
CA GLU A 108 11.22 4.43 -6.34
C GLU A 108 10.12 5.48 -6.36
N LYS A 109 10.43 6.64 -5.75
CA LYS A 109 9.73 7.88 -6.05
C LYS A 109 9.90 8.14 -7.55
N PRO A 110 8.82 8.34 -8.31
CA PRO A 110 8.95 8.59 -9.74
C PRO A 110 9.80 9.85 -9.94
N ASN A 111 10.91 9.70 -10.65
CA ASN A 111 11.86 10.79 -10.92
C ASN A 111 11.36 11.65 -12.09
N VAL A 112 10.24 12.33 -11.88
CA VAL A 112 9.58 13.15 -12.91
C VAL A 112 10.03 14.60 -12.77
N LYS A 113 10.44 15.19 -13.90
CA LYS A 113 10.79 16.61 -13.99
C LYS A 113 9.60 17.45 -14.44
N TRP A 114 9.58 18.73 -14.06
CA TRP A 114 8.51 19.65 -14.47
C TRP A 114 8.38 19.80 -15.99
N ASP A 115 9.47 19.61 -16.74
CA ASP A 115 9.48 19.72 -18.20
C ASP A 115 8.85 18.51 -18.90
N GLU A 116 8.78 17.37 -18.21
CA GLU A 116 8.19 16.12 -18.75
C GLU A 116 6.67 16.12 -18.69
N VAL A 117 6.06 17.03 -17.92
CA VAL A 117 4.61 17.16 -17.79
C VAL A 117 4.10 18.15 -18.84
N ILE A 118 3.52 17.67 -19.94
CA ILE A 118 2.96 18.56 -20.97
C ILE A 118 1.58 19.13 -20.57
N GLY A 119 1.34 20.40 -20.87
CA GLY A 119 0.00 21.02 -20.80
C GLY A 119 -0.57 21.19 -19.38
N LEU A 120 0.12 21.91 -18.48
CA LEU A 120 -0.39 22.28 -17.14
C LEU A 120 0.26 23.58 -16.61
N ASP A 121 0.67 24.51 -17.48
CA ASP A 121 1.55 25.63 -17.09
C ASP A 121 0.99 26.53 -15.99
N THR A 122 -0.33 26.78 -16.00
CA THR A 122 -1.02 27.52 -14.94
C THR A 122 -0.88 26.83 -13.58
N ALA A 123 -1.06 25.51 -13.54
CA ALA A 123 -0.95 24.74 -12.30
C ALA A 123 0.51 24.67 -11.82
N LYS A 124 1.46 24.44 -12.73
CA LYS A 124 2.90 24.46 -12.38
C LYS A 124 3.31 25.81 -11.80
N LYS A 125 2.84 26.91 -12.39
CA LYS A 125 3.11 28.27 -11.93
C LYS A 125 2.49 28.52 -10.55
N ALA A 126 1.22 28.17 -10.35
CA ALA A 126 0.55 28.31 -9.06
C ALA A 126 1.25 27.55 -7.93
N ILE A 127 1.74 26.33 -8.18
CA ILE A 127 2.48 25.56 -7.18
C ILE A 127 3.84 26.20 -6.85
N LYS A 128 4.56 26.67 -7.88
CA LYS A 128 5.83 27.39 -7.68
C LYS A 128 5.64 28.63 -6.81
N GLU A 129 4.61 29.39 -7.12
CA GLU A 129 4.23 30.60 -6.41
C GLU A 129 3.81 30.31 -4.96
N ALA A 130 2.86 29.40 -4.74
CA ALA A 130 2.30 29.16 -3.42
C ALA A 130 3.26 28.43 -2.45
N ILE A 131 4.18 27.59 -2.97
CA ILE A 131 4.98 26.68 -2.13
C ILE A 131 6.47 26.89 -2.34
N ILE A 132 6.94 26.89 -3.59
CA ILE A 132 8.39 26.84 -3.86
C ILE A 132 9.07 28.18 -3.57
N TYR A 133 8.52 29.30 -4.05
CA TYR A 133 9.12 30.61 -3.87
C TYR A 133 9.17 31.07 -2.41
N PRO A 134 8.13 30.88 -1.58
CA PRO A 134 8.20 31.21 -0.15
C PRO A 134 9.29 30.41 0.58
N VAL A 135 9.50 29.15 0.19
CA VAL A 135 10.56 28.31 0.77
C VAL A 135 11.95 28.71 0.29
N GLN A 136 12.11 29.04 -0.99
CA GLN A 136 13.41 29.41 -1.56
C GLN A 136 13.85 30.84 -1.23
N ARG A 137 12.90 31.76 -1.11
CA ARG A 137 13.12 33.17 -0.79
C ARG A 137 12.19 33.63 0.34
N PRO A 138 12.39 33.14 1.57
CA PRO A 138 11.57 33.56 2.72
C PRO A 138 11.66 35.07 2.99
N ASP A 139 12.77 35.69 2.60
CA ASP A 139 13.03 37.13 2.68
C ASP A 139 12.03 37.97 1.87
N LEU A 140 11.53 37.43 0.75
CA LEU A 140 10.54 38.09 -0.11
C LEU A 140 9.09 37.83 0.36
N PHE A 141 8.88 36.89 1.28
CA PHE A 141 7.55 36.51 1.80
C PHE A 141 7.53 36.50 3.35
N PRO A 142 7.88 37.60 4.03
CA PRO A 142 8.04 37.63 5.49
C PRO A 142 6.73 37.44 6.28
N LEU A 143 5.59 37.68 5.64
CA LEU A 143 4.25 37.51 6.23
C LEU A 143 3.45 36.34 5.60
N GLY A 144 4.06 35.58 4.69
CA GLY A 144 3.38 34.57 3.88
C GLY A 144 2.79 35.13 2.57
N TRP A 145 1.93 34.34 1.94
CA TRP A 145 1.26 34.65 0.67
C TRP A 145 0.06 35.61 0.89
N PRO A 146 -0.20 36.59 0.01
CA PRO A 146 -1.38 37.45 0.09
C PRO A 146 -2.70 36.73 -0.18
#